data_AF-A0A3M7P141-F1
#
_entry.id   AF-A0A3M7P141-F1
#
_cell.length_a   1.000
_cell.length_b   1.000
_cell.length_c   1.000
_cell.angle_alpha   90.00
_cell.angle_beta   90.00
_cell.angle_gamma   90.00
#
_symmetry.space_group_name_H-M   'P 1'
#
loop_
_entity.id
_entity.type
_entity.pdbx_description
1 polymer ?
#
loop_
_entity_poly.entity_id
_entity_poly.type
_entity_poly.pdbx_seq_one_letter_code
_entity_poly.pdbx_strand_id
1 'polypeptide(L)'
;MPRNAPFRTLWAIFGYISLNTWFWSAIFHTRDTPFTERMDYFSAFLLVLGQFNSFVVRFLKLRRNLNWLMYLVNVGSLFYFMYHCNYLSSIKFDYGYNMRTNIFVGILNSFCWLSWCAYKIFIKKNKYIWRCALSVFDFRPIWWFLDSHALWHFSTIILPYYWYNFIVDDNYYLKNLIKFLNEYLSRLCLSKKIPKKKVDEKHQIQKIRY
;
A
#
# COMPACT_ATOMS: atom_id res chain seq x y z
N MET A 1 4.40 -14.26 -4.71
CA MET A 1 5.47 -13.30 -4.34
C MET A 1 6.72 -14.04 -3.84
N PRO A 2 7.96 -13.67 -4.22
CA PRO A 2 9.17 -14.39 -3.82
C PRO A 2 9.42 -14.38 -2.30
N ARG A 3 9.99 -15.47 -1.75
CA ARG A 3 10.13 -15.65 -0.29
C ARG A 3 10.91 -14.52 0.41
N ASN A 4 11.90 -13.95 -0.28
CA ASN A 4 12.81 -12.92 0.24
C ASN A 4 12.43 -11.49 -0.21
N ALA A 5 11.17 -11.25 -0.55
CA ALA A 5 10.73 -9.92 -0.97
C ALA A 5 10.74 -8.93 0.22
N PRO A 6 11.21 -7.68 0.02
CA PRO A 6 11.46 -6.73 1.11
C PRO A 6 10.21 -6.30 1.90
N PHE A 7 9.02 -6.45 1.31
CA PHE A 7 7.73 -6.08 1.91
C PHE A 7 6.74 -7.26 2.01
N ARG A 8 7.20 -8.50 1.88
CA ARG A 8 6.32 -9.69 1.89
C ARG A 8 5.40 -9.74 3.10
N THR A 9 5.96 -9.57 4.30
CA THR A 9 5.20 -9.64 5.56
C THR A 9 4.16 -8.53 5.64
N LEU A 10 4.52 -7.30 5.24
CA LEU A 10 3.62 -6.16 5.22
C LEU A 10 2.39 -6.45 4.34
N TRP A 11 2.63 -6.90 3.11
CA TRP A 11 1.56 -7.20 2.17
C TRP A 11 0.74 -8.44 2.56
N ALA A 12 1.34 -9.43 3.22
CA ALA A 12 0.62 -10.57 3.76
C ALA A 12 -0.33 -10.16 4.89
N ILE A 13 0.13 -9.32 5.83
CA ILE A 13 -0.71 -8.76 6.90
C ILE A 13 -1.88 -7.98 6.30
N PHE A 14 -1.61 -7.10 5.34
CA PHE A 14 -2.66 -6.35 4.65
C PHE A 14 -3.67 -7.26 3.92
N GLY A 15 -3.20 -8.37 3.33
CA GLY A 15 -4.06 -9.38 2.74
C GLY A 15 -4.98 -10.05 3.77
N TYR A 16 -4.47 -10.42 4.95
CA TYR A 16 -5.29 -10.96 6.03
C TYR A 16 -6.31 -9.95 6.57
N ILE A 17 -5.93 -8.68 6.70
CA ILE A 17 -6.87 -7.60 7.06
C ILE A 17 -7.98 -7.52 6.02
N SER A 18 -7.64 -7.55 4.73
CA SER A 18 -8.63 -7.50 3.64
C SER A 18 -9.60 -8.68 3.71
N LEU A 19 -9.10 -9.90 3.90
CA LEU A 19 -9.95 -11.08 4.05
C LEU A 19 -10.89 -10.97 5.27
N ASN A 20 -10.39 -10.44 6.39
CA ASN A 20 -11.20 -10.21 7.59
C ASN A 20 -12.33 -9.22 7.33
N THR A 21 -12.06 -8.12 6.62
CA THR A 21 -13.07 -7.12 6.25
C THR A 21 -14.18 -7.71 5.39
N TRP A 22 -13.83 -8.41 4.32
CA TRP A 22 -14.83 -9.03 3.44
C TRP A 22 -15.63 -10.13 4.16
N PHE A 23 -14.99 -10.87 5.06
CA PHE A 23 -15.67 -11.88 5.89
C PHE A 23 -16.75 -11.25 6.77
N TRP A 24 -16.43 -10.18 7.51
CA TRP A 24 -17.42 -9.52 8.38
C TRP A 24 -18.51 -8.79 7.59
N SER A 25 -18.16 -8.16 6.47
CA SER A 25 -19.13 -7.55 5.57
C SER A 25 -20.13 -8.56 5.03
N ALA A 26 -19.67 -9.74 4.58
CA ALA A 26 -20.56 -10.81 4.10
C ALA A 26 -21.49 -11.32 5.20
N ILE A 27 -20.99 -11.50 6.43
CA ILE A 27 -21.80 -11.95 7.58
C ILE A 27 -22.86 -10.90 7.92
N PHE A 28 -22.49 -9.62 8.01
CA PHE A 28 -23.41 -8.53 8.32
C PHE A 28 -24.55 -8.44 7.29
N HIS A 29 -24.23 -8.47 6.00
CA HIS A 29 -25.23 -8.42 4.94
C HIS A 29 -26.09 -9.70 4.83
N THR A 30 -25.63 -10.82 5.37
CA THR A 30 -26.45 -12.04 5.48
C THR A 30 -27.36 -11.99 6.71
N ARG A 31 -26.85 -11.46 7.82
CA ARG A 31 -27.60 -11.34 9.08
C ARG A 31 -27.13 -10.12 9.87
N ASP A 32 -27.99 -9.11 9.88
CA ASP A 32 -27.80 -7.91 10.67
C ASP A 32 -28.10 -8.17 12.15
N THR A 33 -27.10 -7.93 12.99
CA THR A 33 -27.17 -7.92 14.44
C THR A 33 -26.25 -6.80 14.95
N PRO A 34 -26.47 -6.24 16.15
CA PRO A 34 -25.59 -5.21 16.70
C PRO A 34 -24.12 -5.62 16.82
N PHE A 35 -23.84 -6.93 16.88
CA PHE A 35 -22.47 -7.44 16.86
C PHE A 35 -21.89 -7.49 15.45
N THR A 36 -22.62 -8.07 14.49
CA THR A 36 -22.14 -8.20 13.10
C THR A 36 -21.99 -6.84 12.43
N GLU A 37 -22.87 -5.90 12.74
CA GLU A 37 -22.77 -4.49 12.36
C GLU A 37 -21.46 -3.85 12.83
N ARG A 38 -21.16 -3.93 14.13
CA ARG A 38 -19.91 -3.36 14.68
C ARG A 38 -18.68 -4.00 14.04
N MET A 39 -18.70 -5.31 13.83
CA MET A 39 -17.57 -6.00 13.22
C MET A 39 -17.35 -5.59 11.76
N ASP A 40 -18.42 -5.37 10.99
CA ASP A 40 -18.32 -4.83 9.63
C ASP A 40 -17.66 -3.45 9.65
N TYR A 41 -18.17 -2.52 10.45
CA TYR A 41 -17.62 -1.17 10.56
C TYR A 41 -16.18 -1.12 11.08
N PHE A 42 -15.84 -1.90 12.11
CA PHE A 42 -14.48 -1.97 12.64
C PHE A 42 -13.51 -2.54 11.60
N SER A 43 -13.93 -3.61 10.92
CA SER A 43 -13.10 -4.24 9.89
C SER A 43 -12.93 -3.37 8.65
N ALA A 44 -13.94 -2.56 8.28
CA ALA A 44 -13.85 -1.56 7.22
C ALA A 44 -12.83 -0.48 7.57
N PHE A 45 -12.88 0.05 8.80
CA PHE A 45 -11.90 1.03 9.26
C PHE A 45 -10.48 0.45 9.35
N LEU A 46 -10.33 -0.79 9.82
CA LEU A 46 -9.05 -1.49 9.87
C LEU A 46 -8.44 -1.64 8.46
N LEU A 47 -9.26 -1.89 7.44
CA LEU A 47 -8.82 -1.99 6.05
C LEU A 47 -8.22 -0.67 5.55
N VAL A 48 -8.96 0.42 5.70
CA VAL A 48 -8.54 1.75 5.22
C VAL A 48 -7.29 2.23 5.98
N LEU A 49 -7.27 2.06 7.30
CA LEU A 49 -6.12 2.40 8.12
C LEU A 49 -4.90 1.52 7.79
N GLY A 50 -5.11 0.21 7.59
CA GLY A 50 -4.06 -0.73 7.20
C GLY A 50 -3.45 -0.41 5.84
N GLN A 51 -4.26 0.06 4.89
CA GLN A 51 -3.78 0.48 3.57
C GLN A 51 -2.90 1.72 3.67
N PHE A 52 -3.35 2.74 4.43
CA PHE A 52 -2.58 3.95 4.66
C PHE A 52 -1.27 3.66 5.40
N ASN A 53 -1.33 2.88 6.48
CA ASN A 53 -0.16 2.45 7.23
C ASN A 53 0.86 1.72 6.32
N SER A 54 0.39 0.81 5.46
CA SER A 54 1.23 0.09 4.51
C SER A 54 1.97 1.03 3.56
N PHE A 55 1.33 2.10 3.09
CA PHE A 55 2.00 3.13 2.29
C PHE A 55 3.11 3.83 3.09
N VAL A 56 2.81 4.31 4.30
CA VAL A 56 3.77 5.07 5.13
C VAL A 56 4.98 4.21 5.48
N VAL A 57 4.77 2.97 5.94
CA VAL A 57 5.84 2.01 6.28
C VAL A 57 6.71 1.73 5.05
N ARG A 58 6.09 1.50 3.89
CA ARG A 58 6.82 1.30 2.62
C ARG A 58 7.65 2.53 2.24
N PHE A 59 7.08 3.73 2.35
CA PHE A 59 7.75 4.97 2.01
C PHE A 59 8.96 5.24 2.92
N LEU A 60 8.81 5.06 4.24
CA LEU A 60 9.89 5.25 5.23
C LEU A 60 11.04 4.28 5.02
N LYS A 61 10.73 3.00 4.78
CA LYS A 61 11.75 1.96 4.54
C LYS A 61 12.55 2.25 3.27
N LEU A 62 11.88 2.68 2.19
CA LEU A 62 12.55 2.99 0.92
C LEU A 62 13.41 4.24 0.95
N ARG A 63 13.08 5.26 1.77
CA ARG A 63 13.78 6.55 1.74
C ARG A 63 14.97 6.63 2.69
N ARG A 64 14.83 6.14 3.94
CA ARG A 64 15.82 6.41 5.00
C ARG A 64 16.12 5.20 5.92
N ASN A 65 15.57 4.01 5.61
CA ASN A 65 15.72 2.80 6.44
C ASN A 65 15.46 3.05 7.95
N LEU A 66 14.46 3.89 8.25
CA LEU A 66 14.17 4.35 9.63
C LEU A 66 13.25 3.36 10.35
N ASN A 67 13.82 2.23 10.77
CA ASN A 67 13.06 1.15 11.41
C ASN A 67 12.27 1.62 12.65
N TRP A 68 12.84 2.50 13.48
CA TRP A 68 12.16 3.01 14.68
C TRP A 68 10.89 3.81 14.34
N LEU A 69 10.92 4.66 13.30
CA LEU A 69 9.73 5.38 12.83
C LEU A 69 8.67 4.42 12.30
N MET A 70 9.06 3.34 11.63
CA MET A 70 8.11 2.31 11.19
C MET A 70 7.42 1.65 12.38
N TYR A 71 8.16 1.33 13.45
CA TYR A 71 7.56 0.80 14.68
C TYR A 71 6.60 1.80 15.32
N LEU A 72 6.99 3.07 15.43
CA LEU A 72 6.11 4.11 15.96
C LEU A 72 4.83 4.28 15.14
N VAL A 73 4.92 4.27 13.81
CA VAL A 73 3.75 4.36 12.93
C VAL A 73 2.82 3.15 13.12
N ASN A 74 3.37 1.93 13.21
CA ASN A 74 2.55 0.73 13.44
C ASN A 74 1.86 0.74 14.81
N VAL A 75 2.60 1.07 15.86
CA VAL A 75 2.06 1.16 17.24
C VAL A 75 1.03 2.27 17.32
N GLY A 76 1.30 3.44 16.72
CA GLY A 76 0.36 4.55 16.65
C GLY A 76 -0.92 4.20 15.89
N SER A 77 -0.82 3.50 14.75
CA SER A 77 -2.00 3.00 14.02
C SER A 77 -2.81 2.02 14.87
N LEU A 78 -2.15 1.12 15.62
CA LEU A 78 -2.85 0.18 16.51
C LEU A 78 -3.61 0.91 17.63
N PHE A 79 -2.96 1.87 18.29
CA PHE A 79 -3.63 2.67 19.32
C PHE A 79 -4.80 3.47 18.76
N TYR A 80 -4.65 4.05 17.56
CA TYR A 80 -5.74 4.77 16.91
C TYR A 80 -6.91 3.85 16.56
N PHE A 81 -6.63 2.64 16.08
CA PHE A 81 -7.65 1.62 15.83
C PHE A 81 -8.40 1.22 17.11
N MET A 82 -7.68 0.96 18.20
CA MET A 82 -8.27 0.63 19.50
C MET A 82 -9.14 1.77 20.03
N TYR A 83 -8.65 3.01 19.95
CA TYR A 83 -9.41 4.20 20.32
C TYR A 83 -10.70 4.33 19.50
N HIS A 84 -10.61 4.15 18.19
CA HIS A 84 -11.76 4.20 17.28
C HIS A 84 -12.82 3.15 17.63
N CYS A 85 -12.40 1.89 17.86
CA CYS A 85 -13.31 0.82 18.26
C CYS A 85 -13.95 1.10 19.62
N ASN A 86 -13.18 1.59 20.60
CA ASN A 86 -13.68 1.94 21.91
C ASN A 86 -14.69 3.10 21.84
N TYR A 87 -14.42 4.14 21.05
CA TYR A 87 -15.33 5.26 20.83
C TYR A 87 -16.66 4.78 20.23
N LEU A 88 -16.62 3.99 19.16
CA LEU A 88 -17.81 3.46 18.49
C LEU A 88 -18.57 2.38 19.29
N SER A 89 -17.90 1.72 20.24
CA SER A 89 -18.54 0.77 21.15
C SER A 89 -19.35 1.45 22.26
N SER A 90 -19.32 2.78 22.35
CA SER A 90 -20.12 3.55 23.29
C SER A 90 -21.63 3.37 23.05
N ILE A 91 -22.45 3.76 24.03
CA ILE A 91 -23.89 3.46 24.16
C ILE A 91 -24.69 3.60 22.85
N LYS A 92 -24.39 4.61 22.02
CA LYS A 92 -24.99 4.78 20.70
C LYS A 92 -23.91 4.79 19.62
N PHE A 93 -24.05 3.91 18.64
CA PHE A 93 -23.12 3.81 17.51
C PHE A 93 -23.23 5.07 16.63
N ASP A 94 -22.11 5.78 16.43
CA ASP A 94 -22.06 7.00 15.62
C ASP A 94 -21.54 6.70 14.20
N TYR A 95 -22.49 6.41 13.29
CA TYR A 95 -22.20 6.20 11.87
C TYR A 95 -21.56 7.42 11.20
N GLY A 96 -21.96 8.64 11.60
CA GLY A 96 -21.45 9.87 11.01
C GLY A 96 -19.98 10.10 11.36
N TYR A 97 -19.58 9.78 12.58
CA TYR A 97 -18.17 9.71 12.96
C TYR A 97 -17.43 8.64 12.14
N ASN A 98 -17.92 7.40 12.13
CA ASN A 98 -17.28 6.31 11.41
C ASN A 98 -17.01 6.65 9.94
N MET A 99 -18.02 7.19 9.24
CA MET A 99 -17.90 7.57 7.84
C MET A 99 -16.88 8.70 7.64
N ARG A 100 -16.91 9.74 8.47
CA ARG A 100 -15.93 10.84 8.40
C ARG A 100 -14.50 10.35 8.61
N THR A 101 -14.27 9.45 9.57
CA THR A 101 -12.95 8.89 9.83
C THR A 101 -12.44 8.05 8.65
N ASN A 102 -13.29 7.16 8.12
CA ASN A 102 -12.94 6.33 6.96
C ASN A 102 -12.63 7.18 5.72
N ILE A 103 -13.49 8.14 5.40
CA ILE A 103 -13.30 9.04 4.25
C ILE A 103 -12.00 9.84 4.41
N PHE A 104 -11.74 10.39 5.61
CA PHE A 104 -10.54 11.17 5.87
C PHE A 104 -9.26 10.35 5.65
N VAL A 105 -9.16 9.16 6.25
CA VAL A 105 -7.99 8.28 6.08
C VAL A 105 -7.89 7.78 4.63
N GLY A 106 -9.03 7.50 3.99
CA GLY A 106 -9.11 7.11 2.58
C GLY A 106 -8.57 8.19 1.64
N ILE A 107 -8.95 9.45 1.83
CA ILE A 107 -8.44 10.60 1.06
C ILE A 107 -6.93 10.73 1.23
N LEU A 108 -6.42 10.63 2.47
CA LEU A 108 -4.98 10.68 2.73
C LEU A 108 -4.24 9.56 2.00
N ASN A 109 -4.75 8.33 2.08
CA ASN A 109 -4.18 7.18 1.37
C ASN A 109 -4.15 7.39 -0.14
N SER A 110 -5.28 7.77 -0.74
CA SER A 110 -5.39 8.02 -2.18
C SER A 110 -4.44 9.12 -2.64
N PHE A 111 -4.40 10.24 -1.90
CA PHE A 111 -3.50 11.36 -2.19
C PHE A 111 -2.03 10.93 -2.16
N CYS A 112 -1.64 10.16 -1.14
CA CYS A 112 -0.28 9.64 -0.99
C CYS A 112 0.12 8.71 -2.15
N TRP A 113 -0.73 7.75 -2.51
CA TRP A 113 -0.48 6.82 -3.62
C TRP A 113 -0.43 7.53 -4.97
N LEU A 114 -1.36 8.44 -5.26
CA LEU A 114 -1.37 9.22 -6.49
C LEU A 114 -0.14 10.09 -6.62
N SER A 115 0.25 10.79 -5.53
CA SER A 115 1.46 11.61 -5.51
C SER A 115 2.72 10.78 -5.78
N TRP A 116 2.81 9.58 -5.19
CA TRP A 116 3.93 8.68 -5.43
C TRP A 116 3.95 8.15 -6.88
N CYS A 117 2.80 7.79 -7.43
CA CYS A 117 2.67 7.35 -8.81
C CYS A 117 3.06 8.46 -9.80
N ALA A 118 2.53 9.67 -9.60
CA ALA A 118 2.85 10.84 -10.40
C ALA A 118 4.36 11.13 -10.36
N TYR A 119 4.98 11.11 -9.18
CA TYR A 119 6.43 11.29 -9.06
C TYR A 119 7.20 10.24 -9.88
N LYS A 120 6.81 8.97 -9.82
CA LYS A 120 7.53 7.91 -10.55
C LYS A 120 7.28 7.91 -12.06
N ILE A 121 6.08 8.27 -12.50
CA ILE A 121 5.73 8.36 -13.93
C ILE A 121 6.39 9.59 -14.55
N PHE A 122 6.19 10.78 -13.97
CA PHE A 122 6.64 12.03 -14.57
C PHE A 122 8.14 12.29 -14.38
N ILE A 123 8.69 11.99 -13.20
CA ILE A 123 10.11 12.28 -12.92
C ILE A 123 11.02 11.10 -13.29
N LYS A 124 10.60 9.87 -12.98
CA LYS A 124 11.43 8.68 -13.21
C LYS A 124 11.10 7.92 -14.51
N LYS A 125 10.15 8.41 -15.31
CA LYS A 125 9.70 7.83 -16.61
C LYS A 125 9.41 6.33 -16.56
N ASN A 126 9.01 5.81 -15.41
CA ASN A 126 8.80 4.38 -15.22
C ASN A 126 7.36 4.00 -15.62
N LYS A 127 7.20 3.52 -16.85
CA LYS A 127 5.90 3.19 -17.46
C LYS A 127 5.18 2.01 -16.78
N TYR A 128 5.81 1.27 -15.87
CA TYR A 128 5.18 0.14 -15.18
C TYR A 128 4.06 0.55 -14.19
N ILE A 129 4.01 1.81 -13.75
CA ILE A 129 3.25 2.24 -12.55
C ILE A 129 1.81 2.68 -12.86
N TRP A 130 1.38 2.71 -14.13
CA TRP A 130 0.00 3.10 -14.49
C TRP A 130 -1.07 2.21 -13.84
N ARG A 131 -0.75 0.95 -13.54
CA ARG A 131 -1.67 0.01 -12.89
C ARG A 131 -2.08 0.45 -11.48
N CYS A 132 -1.25 1.24 -10.78
CA CYS A 132 -1.62 1.84 -9.50
C CYS A 132 -2.59 3.04 -9.63
N ALA A 133 -2.67 3.68 -10.80
CA ALA A 133 -3.46 4.88 -10.98
C ALA A 133 -4.94 4.59 -11.30
N LEU A 134 -5.27 3.35 -11.68
CA LEU A 134 -6.62 2.94 -12.07
C LEU A 134 -7.63 2.89 -10.90
N SER A 135 -7.19 3.05 -9.65
CA SER A 135 -8.03 2.87 -8.46
C SER A 135 -8.76 4.13 -7.97
N VAL A 136 -8.83 5.22 -8.75
CA VAL A 136 -9.32 6.53 -8.25
C VAL A 136 -10.44 7.17 -9.10
N PHE A 137 -11.19 6.40 -9.90
CA PHE A 137 -12.37 6.94 -10.57
C PHE A 137 -13.64 6.67 -9.74
N ASP A 138 -14.19 7.74 -9.16
CA ASP A 138 -15.53 7.77 -8.55
C ASP A 138 -16.43 8.69 -9.41
N PHE A 139 -17.68 8.29 -9.71
CA PHE A 139 -18.60 9.03 -10.58
C PHE A 139 -20.04 9.01 -10.05
N ARG A 140 -20.83 10.05 -10.37
CA ARG A 140 -22.24 10.18 -9.97
C ARG A 140 -23.13 9.10 -10.61
N PRO A 141 -24.20 8.63 -9.93
CA PRO A 141 -25.02 7.52 -10.40
C PRO A 141 -25.51 7.70 -11.84
N ILE A 142 -25.25 6.69 -12.67
CA ILE A 142 -25.70 6.64 -14.05
C ILE A 142 -26.99 5.81 -14.05
N TRP A 143 -28.12 6.46 -14.34
CA TRP A 143 -29.38 5.82 -14.71
C TRP A 143 -30.09 5.02 -13.60
N TRP A 144 -29.89 5.38 -12.33
CA TRP A 144 -30.69 4.89 -11.19
C TRP A 144 -30.63 3.36 -10.93
N PHE A 145 -29.80 2.62 -11.67
CA PHE A 145 -29.49 1.19 -11.45
C PHE A 145 -28.04 0.98 -10.99
N LEU A 146 -27.09 1.76 -11.51
CA LEU A 146 -25.69 1.75 -11.13
C LEU A 146 -25.43 2.86 -10.11
N ASP A 147 -25.51 2.52 -8.82
CA ASP A 147 -25.05 3.40 -7.75
C ASP A 147 -23.52 3.28 -7.59
N SER A 148 -22.87 4.36 -7.15
CA SER A 148 -21.43 4.38 -6.85
C SER A 148 -21.06 3.30 -5.83
N HIS A 149 -22.00 2.94 -4.95
CA HIS A 149 -21.87 1.83 -4.01
C HIS A 149 -21.81 0.45 -4.69
N ALA A 150 -22.63 0.18 -5.71
CA ALA A 150 -22.59 -1.08 -6.46
C ALA A 150 -21.34 -1.21 -7.33
N LEU A 151 -20.89 -0.10 -7.92
CA LEU A 151 -19.63 -0.03 -8.64
C LEU A 151 -18.42 -0.13 -7.72
N TRP A 152 -18.51 0.33 -6.48
CA TRP A 152 -17.50 0.08 -5.46
C TRP A 152 -17.37 -1.43 -5.19
N HIS A 153 -18.48 -2.14 -4.98
CA HIS A 153 -18.50 -3.60 -4.82
C HIS A 153 -17.97 -4.36 -6.04
N PHE A 154 -18.22 -3.87 -7.26
CA PHE A 154 -17.68 -4.49 -8.48
C PHE A 154 -16.18 -4.19 -8.65
N SER A 155 -15.78 -2.94 -8.37
CA SER A 155 -14.40 -2.50 -8.45
C SER A 155 -13.53 -3.22 -7.43
N THR A 156 -14.07 -3.60 -6.27
CA THR A 156 -13.34 -4.39 -5.27
C THR A 156 -13.12 -5.84 -5.68
N ILE A 157 -13.69 -6.33 -6.78
CA ILE A 157 -13.33 -7.62 -7.38
C ILE A 157 -12.13 -7.45 -8.34
N ILE A 158 -12.17 -6.41 -9.17
CA ILE A 158 -11.20 -6.20 -10.25
C ILE A 158 -9.93 -5.51 -9.76
N LEU A 159 -10.05 -4.49 -8.93
CA LEU A 159 -8.92 -3.68 -8.46
C LEU A 159 -7.92 -4.48 -7.63
N PRO A 160 -8.30 -5.41 -6.73
CA PRO A 160 -7.33 -6.22 -6.01
C PRO A 160 -6.46 -7.09 -6.92
N TYR A 161 -6.97 -7.54 -8.07
CA TYR A 161 -6.16 -8.27 -9.04
C TYR A 161 -5.04 -7.39 -9.62
N TYR A 162 -5.38 -6.19 -10.08
CA TYR A 162 -4.37 -5.23 -10.57
C TYR A 162 -3.42 -4.78 -9.47
N TRP A 163 -3.93 -4.58 -8.25
CA TRP A 163 -3.16 -4.23 -7.07
C TRP A 163 -2.17 -5.34 -6.68
N TYR A 164 -2.61 -6.60 -6.68
CA TYR A 164 -1.76 -7.75 -6.42
C TYR A 164 -0.64 -7.85 -7.45
N ASN A 165 -0.95 -7.74 -8.74
CA ASN A 165 0.06 -7.73 -9.79
C ASN A 165 1.05 -6.57 -9.61
N PHE A 166 0.55 -5.37 -9.29
CA PHE A 166 1.40 -4.23 -8.99
C PHE A 166 2.38 -4.54 -7.84
N ILE A 167 1.87 -5.05 -6.73
CA ILE A 167 2.64 -5.41 -5.54
C ILE A 167 3.67 -6.48 -5.89
N VAL A 168 3.32 -7.48 -6.69
CA VAL A 168 4.23 -8.53 -7.12
C VAL A 168 5.40 -7.95 -7.90
N ASP A 169 5.16 -7.16 -8.96
CA ASP A 169 6.28 -6.67 -9.76
C ASP A 169 7.04 -5.53 -9.07
N ASP A 170 6.43 -4.75 -8.16
CA ASP A 170 7.15 -3.80 -7.28
C ASP A 170 8.16 -4.54 -6.39
N ASN A 171 7.77 -5.69 -5.83
CA ASN A 171 8.66 -6.50 -5.01
C ASN A 171 9.79 -7.16 -5.83
N TYR A 172 9.52 -7.59 -7.06
CA TYR A 172 10.57 -8.09 -7.97
C TYR A 172 11.56 -6.98 -8.35
N TYR A 173 11.05 -5.81 -8.73
CA TYR A 173 11.86 -4.64 -9.05
C TYR A 173 12.77 -4.25 -7.88
N LEU A 174 12.23 -4.14 -6.68
CA LEU A 174 12.99 -3.79 -5.48
C LEU A 174 14.04 -4.84 -5.12
N LYS A 175 13.72 -6.14 -5.23
CA LYS A 175 14.67 -7.23 -5.00
C LYS A 175 15.87 -7.14 -5.95
N ASN A 176 15.60 -6.94 -7.24
CA ASN A 176 16.64 -6.84 -8.26
C ASN A 176 17.50 -5.58 -8.07
N LEU A 177 16.87 -4.46 -7.72
CA LEU A 177 17.56 -3.20 -7.41
C LEU A 177 18.50 -3.35 -6.21
N ILE A 178 18.04 -3.96 -5.11
CA ILE A 178 18.86 -4.21 -3.92
C ILE A 178 20.04 -5.12 -4.27
N LYS A 179 19.80 -6.20 -5.02
CA LYS A 179 20.87 -7.11 -5.47
C LYS A 179 21.93 -6.37 -6.30
N PHE A 180 21.50 -5.58 -7.28
CA PHE A 180 22.40 -4.79 -8.13
C PHE A 180 23.22 -3.78 -7.32
N LEU A 181 22.58 -3.05 -6.40
CA LEU A 181 23.28 -2.09 -5.53
C LEU A 181 24.32 -2.77 -4.64
N ASN A 182 23.99 -3.94 -4.08
CA ASN A 182 24.94 -4.71 -3.28
C ASN A 182 26.14 -5.15 -4.11
N GLU A 183 25.92 -5.70 -5.32
CA GLU A 183 27.02 -6.09 -6.22
C GLU A 183 27.89 -4.90 -6.63
N TYR A 184 27.27 -3.76 -6.97
CA TYR A 184 27.97 -2.52 -7.33
C TYR A 184 28.81 -1.98 -6.17
N LEU A 185 28.24 -1.93 -4.95
CA LEU A 185 28.96 -1.50 -3.75
C LEU A 185 30.10 -2.45 -3.40
N SER A 186 29.91 -3.77 -3.52
CA SER A 186 30.99 -4.75 -3.34
C SER A 186 32.12 -4.52 -4.33
N ARG A 187 31.82 -4.26 -5.61
CA ARG A 187 32.83 -3.92 -6.64
C ARG A 187 33.56 -2.61 -6.34
N LEU A 188 32.85 -1.58 -5.86
CA LEU A 188 33.47 -0.32 -5.44
C LEU A 188 34.38 -0.50 -4.21
N CYS A 189 33.97 -1.29 -3.22
CA CYS A 189 34.79 -1.59 -2.05
C CYS A 189 36.03 -2.41 -2.41
N LEU A 190 35.91 -3.35 -3.36
CA LEU A 190 37.05 -4.08 -3.91
C LEU A 190 37.97 -3.17 -4.73
N SER A 191 37.41 -2.28 -5.56
CA SER A 191 38.14 -1.26 -6.31
C SER A 191 38.92 -0.29 -5.40
N LYS A 192 38.38 0.07 -4.22
CA LYS A 192 39.09 0.87 -3.21
C LYS A 192 40.22 0.12 -2.49
N LYS A 193 40.18 -1.23 -2.44
CA LYS A 193 41.23 -2.06 -1.83
C LYS A 193 42.38 -2.39 -2.78
N ILE A 194 42.19 -2.25 -4.08
CA ILE A 194 43.24 -2.49 -5.08
C ILE A 194 43.94 -1.14 -5.37
N PRO A 195 45.26 -1.02 -5.16
CA PRO A 195 45.98 0.21 -5.52
C PRO A 195 45.79 0.46 -7.02
N LYS A 196 45.34 1.67 -7.39
CA LYS A 196 45.10 2.09 -8.77
C LYS A 196 46.37 1.93 -9.61
N LYS A 197 46.51 0.84 -10.36
CA LYS A 197 47.27 0.86 -11.61
C LYS A 197 46.35 1.48 -12.66
N LYS A 198 46.77 2.63 -13.20
CA LYS A 198 46.12 3.34 -14.32
C LYS A 198 45.79 2.35 -15.43
N VAL A 199 44.50 2.16 -15.72
CA VAL A 199 44.01 1.60 -16.98
C VAL A 199 42.89 2.51 -17.45
N ASP A 200 43.05 3.07 -18.65
CA ASP A 200 42.21 4.09 -19.27
C ASP A 200 40.75 3.61 -19.48
N GLU A 201 39.83 4.10 -18.64
CA GLU A 201 38.39 3.87 -18.75
C GLU A 201 37.70 4.95 -19.63
N LYS A 202 37.90 4.91 -20.95
CA LYS A 202 37.14 5.75 -21.90
C LYS A 202 36.11 5.02 -22.75
N HIS A 203 35.78 3.74 -22.48
CA HIS A 203 34.99 2.95 -23.45
C HIS A 203 33.78 2.14 -22.93
N GLN A 204 33.36 2.26 -21.66
CA GLN A 204 32.26 1.39 -21.16
C GLN A 204 30.94 2.07 -20.76
N ILE A 205 30.81 3.40 -20.83
CA ILE A 205 29.60 4.09 -20.30
C ILE A 205 28.40 4.04 -21.27
N GLN A 206 28.53 3.54 -22.50
CA GLN A 206 27.50 3.74 -23.53
C GLN A 206 26.47 2.61 -23.73
N LYS A 207 26.41 1.58 -22.87
CA LYS A 207 25.59 0.38 -23.15
C LYS A 207 24.41 0.05 -22.21
N ILE A 208 23.92 1.00 -21.42
CA ILE A 208 22.73 0.74 -20.56
C ILE A 208 21.68 1.83 -20.78
N ARG A 209 21.03 1.78 -21.94
CA ARG A 209 19.77 2.46 -22.22
C ARG A 209 18.99 1.66 -23.25
N TYR A 210 18.34 0.59 -22.80
CA TYR A 210 17.11 0.04 -23.38
C TYR A 210 16.30 -0.59 -22.24
#